data_AF-G0NR79-F1
#
_entry.id   AF-G0NR79-F1
#
_cell.length_a   1.000
_cell.length_b   1.000
_cell.length_c   1.000
_cell.angle_alpha   90.00
_cell.angle_beta   90.00
_cell.angle_gamma   90.00
#
_symmetry.space_group_name_H-M   'P 1'
#
loop_
_entity.id
_entity.type
_entity.pdbx_description
1 polymer ?
#
loop_
_entity_poly.entity_id
_entity_poly.type
_entity_poly.pdbx_seq_one_letter_code
_entity_poly.pdbx_strand_id
1 'polypeptide(L)'
;MRNCATEIQALTLSEKQKLVNFFKSDGDAAGILENNAFKAFNCSNLSSDLLKDDGPELLEQLWLKLNNLVIPSLQSMCFPLSEIEASFDVQTLILTAFRDRVLAKLLQDVDQEFPQLKSILLTILVETEEIPASLKTKIDVCLGKSPTSSNVKPRYQKKTRSKTDSCLSSKRKSVSWMDDMQDNSRKSSTFCV
;
A
#
# COMPACT_ATOMS: atom_id res chain seq x y z
N MET A 1 0.16 29.23 16.38
CA MET A 1 1.03 28.09 16.00
C MET A 1 1.98 28.60 14.93
N ARG A 2 3.30 28.38 15.08
CA ARG A 2 4.27 28.76 14.04
C ARG A 2 3.98 27.92 12.79
N ASN A 3 3.98 28.54 11.61
CA ASN A 3 3.74 27.84 10.36
C ASN A 3 5.07 27.25 9.87
N CYS A 4 5.35 25.99 10.25
CA CYS A 4 6.60 25.31 9.89
C CYS A 4 6.88 25.34 8.38
N ALA A 5 5.85 25.29 7.54
CA ALA A 5 6.01 25.40 6.09
C ALA A 5 6.58 26.76 5.67
N THR A 6 6.13 27.86 6.28
CA THR A 6 6.69 29.20 6.02
C THR A 6 8.13 29.31 6.48
N GLU A 7 8.46 28.72 7.63
CA GLU A 7 9.84 28.67 8.12
C GLU A 7 10.74 27.88 7.16
N ILE A 8 10.29 26.70 6.72
CA ILE A 8 11.01 25.90 5.72
C ILE A 8 11.13 26.66 4.40
N GLN A 9 10.10 27.38 3.94
CA GLN A 9 10.17 28.18 2.71
C GLN A 9 11.26 29.24 2.76
N ALA A 10 11.44 29.87 3.93
CA ALA A 10 12.42 30.94 4.14
C ALA A 10 13.87 30.45 4.29
N LEU A 11 14.07 29.13 4.44
CA LEU A 11 15.41 28.54 4.50
C LEU A 11 16.19 28.76 3.20
N THR A 12 17.52 28.82 3.35
CA THR A 12 18.43 28.82 2.21
C THR A 12 18.36 27.48 1.45
N LEU A 13 18.79 27.48 0.18
CA LEU A 13 18.84 26.26 -0.63
C LEU A 13 19.65 25.14 0.05
N SER A 14 20.78 25.49 0.67
CA SER A 14 21.64 24.52 1.37
C SER A 14 20.93 23.89 2.57
N GLU A 15 20.17 24.67 3.34
CA GLU A 15 19.40 24.16 4.49
C GLU A 15 18.25 23.28 4.03
N LYS A 16 17.53 23.66 2.97
CA LYS A 16 16.48 22.83 2.39
C LYS A 16 17.03 21.50 1.86
N GLN A 17 18.21 21.50 1.23
CA GLN A 17 18.89 20.27 0.81
C GLN A 17 19.26 19.37 2.00
N LYS A 18 19.71 19.94 3.12
CA LYS A 18 19.97 19.15 4.35
C LYS A 18 18.68 18.50 4.85
N LEU A 19 17.54 19.21 4.82
CA LEU A 19 16.24 18.64 5.19
C LEU A 19 15.80 17.53 4.24
N VAL A 20 15.99 17.68 2.92
CA VAL A 20 15.71 16.60 1.97
C VAL A 20 16.58 15.37 2.28
N ASN A 21 17.88 15.56 2.51
CA ASN A 21 18.80 14.48 2.82
C ASN A 21 18.48 13.78 4.15
N PHE A 22 17.88 14.50 5.12
CA PHE A 22 17.40 13.90 6.37
C PHE A 22 16.34 12.81 6.15
N PHE A 23 15.48 12.94 5.13
CA PHE A 23 14.44 11.97 4.80
C PHE A 23 14.88 10.85 3.85
N LYS A 24 15.99 11.02 3.12
CA LYS A 24 16.52 9.98 2.23
C LYS A 24 16.96 8.75 3.04
N SER A 25 17.12 7.61 2.37
CA SER A 25 17.32 6.29 3.02
C SER A 25 18.51 6.21 3.98
N ASP A 26 19.57 6.99 3.73
CA ASP A 26 20.76 7.10 4.60
C ASP A 26 20.67 8.24 5.63
N GLY A 27 19.56 8.97 5.65
CA GLY A 27 19.29 10.07 6.57
C GLY A 27 18.77 9.62 7.93
N ASP A 28 18.77 10.55 8.87
CA ASP A 28 18.42 10.28 10.27
C ASP A 28 16.93 9.90 10.46
N ALA A 29 16.04 10.24 9.53
CA ALA A 29 14.61 9.93 9.63
C ALA A 29 14.36 8.42 9.80
N ALA A 30 15.12 7.58 9.09
CA ALA A 30 15.00 6.13 9.16
C ALA A 30 15.34 5.61 10.57
N GLY A 31 16.41 6.14 11.19
CA GLY A 31 16.79 5.79 12.55
C GLY A 31 15.79 6.27 13.60
N ILE A 32 15.14 7.42 13.38
CA ILE A 32 14.07 7.92 14.26
C ILE A 32 12.83 7.02 14.20
N LEU A 33 12.44 6.56 13.01
CA LEU A 33 11.33 5.61 12.85
C LEU A 33 11.60 4.30 13.59
N GLU A 34 12.81 3.76 13.43
CA GLU A 34 13.27 2.56 14.12
C GLU A 34 13.24 2.73 15.65
N ASN A 35 13.78 3.85 16.15
CA ASN A 35 13.76 4.17 17.59
C ASN A 35 12.34 4.33 18.14
N ASN A 36 11.39 4.85 17.35
CA ASN A 36 10.00 4.94 17.76
C ASN A 36 9.34 3.55 17.82
N ALA A 37 9.70 2.64 16.90
CA ALA A 37 9.27 1.25 16.98
C ALA A 37 9.82 0.57 18.24
N PHE A 38 11.11 0.75 18.57
CA PHE A 38 11.69 0.24 19.82
C PHE A 38 10.90 0.69 21.06
N LYS A 39 10.53 1.98 21.11
CA LYS A 39 9.71 2.51 22.21
C LYS A 39 8.31 1.91 22.24
N ALA A 40 7.67 1.73 21.08
CA ALA A 40 6.32 1.16 20.99
C ALA A 40 6.28 -0.30 21.47
N PHE A 41 7.28 -1.10 21.10
CA PHE A 41 7.42 -2.49 21.52
C PHE A 41 8.13 -2.68 22.86
N ASN A 42 8.57 -1.58 23.50
CA ASN A 42 9.37 -1.60 24.73
C ASN A 42 10.58 -2.56 24.63
N CYS A 43 11.34 -2.47 23.53
CA CYS A 43 12.47 -3.34 23.24
C CYS A 43 13.73 -2.53 22.87
N SER A 44 14.88 -3.19 22.85
CA SER A 44 16.15 -2.62 22.39
C SER A 44 16.51 -3.01 20.95
N ASN A 45 15.83 -4.02 20.40
CA ASN A 45 15.97 -4.46 19.02
C ASN A 45 14.65 -5.08 18.55
N LEU A 46 14.33 -4.92 17.26
CA LEU A 46 13.17 -5.55 16.65
C LEU A 46 13.50 -6.97 16.22
N SER A 47 12.58 -7.89 16.48
CA SER A 47 12.62 -9.29 16.03
C SER A 47 11.21 -9.79 15.74
N SER A 48 11.11 -10.90 15.02
CA SER A 48 9.86 -11.58 14.69
C SER A 48 9.07 -12.05 15.91
N ASP A 49 9.74 -12.34 17.02
CA ASP A 49 9.09 -12.72 18.29
C ASP A 49 8.16 -11.62 18.82
N LEU A 50 8.40 -10.36 18.46
CA LEU A 50 7.56 -9.23 18.86
C LEU A 50 6.21 -9.19 18.13
N LEU A 51 5.97 -10.04 17.14
CA LEU A 51 4.66 -10.20 16.47
C LEU A 51 3.82 -11.34 17.07
N LYS A 52 4.25 -11.94 18.17
CA LYS A 52 3.43 -12.86 18.96
C LYS A 52 2.47 -12.08 19.84
N ASP A 53 1.43 -12.76 20.32
CA ASP A 53 0.43 -12.21 21.24
C ASP A 53 -0.13 -10.87 20.74
N ASP A 54 0.00 -9.79 21.52
CA ASP A 54 -0.51 -8.43 21.20
C ASP A 54 0.39 -7.62 20.25
N GLY A 55 1.47 -8.23 19.76
CA GLY A 55 2.46 -7.60 18.90
C GLY A 55 1.91 -6.96 17.61
N PRO A 56 1.05 -7.64 16.84
CA PRO A 56 0.51 -7.07 15.62
C PRO A 56 -0.44 -5.89 15.88
N GLU A 57 -1.19 -5.89 17.00
CA GLU A 57 -2.03 -4.77 17.44
C GLU A 57 -1.17 -3.54 17.77
N LEU A 58 -0.01 -3.74 18.43
CA LEU A 58 0.95 -2.66 18.67
C LEU A 58 1.51 -2.11 17.36
N LEU A 59 1.83 -2.98 16.40
CA LEU A 59 2.28 -2.56 15.06
C LEU A 59 1.20 -1.75 14.33
N GLU A 60 -0.07 -2.18 14.42
CA GLU A 60 -1.20 -1.46 13.85
C GLU A 60 -1.38 -0.08 14.48
N GLN A 61 -1.30 0.03 15.80
CA GLN A 61 -1.38 1.33 16.49
C GLN A 61 -0.24 2.28 16.09
N LEU A 62 0.98 1.75 15.98
CA LEU A 62 2.14 2.52 15.50
C LEU A 62 1.92 2.99 14.06
N TRP A 63 1.44 2.09 13.20
CA TRP A 63 1.11 2.39 11.81
C TRP A 63 0.03 3.47 11.70
N LEU A 64 -1.07 3.37 12.45
CA LEU A 64 -2.15 4.36 12.41
C LEU A 64 -1.65 5.75 12.79
N LYS A 65 -0.77 5.86 13.79
CA LYS A 65 -0.12 7.14 14.13
C LYS A 65 0.78 7.63 13.00
N LEU A 66 1.58 6.75 12.40
CA LEU A 66 2.46 7.11 11.30
C LEU A 66 1.67 7.62 10.09
N ASN A 67 0.70 6.83 9.64
CA ASN A 67 -0.05 7.03 8.41
C ASN A 67 -1.09 8.15 8.51
N ASN A 68 -1.76 8.30 9.65
CA ASN A 68 -2.89 9.24 9.78
C ASN A 68 -2.50 10.57 10.42
N LEU A 69 -1.35 10.64 11.10
CA LEU A 69 -0.91 11.86 11.78
C LEU A 69 0.45 12.33 11.29
N VAL A 70 1.48 11.48 11.37
CA VAL A 70 2.86 11.91 11.13
C VAL A 70 3.08 12.24 9.65
N ILE A 71 2.76 11.32 8.73
CA ILE A 71 2.94 11.52 7.29
C ILE A 71 2.17 12.75 6.79
N PRO A 72 0.85 12.91 7.05
CA PRO A 72 0.12 14.10 6.60
C PRO A 72 0.68 15.41 7.16
N SER A 73 1.12 15.40 8.43
CA SER A 73 1.76 16.57 9.04
C SER A 73 3.07 16.91 8.35
N LEU A 74 3.92 15.91 8.09
CA LEU A 74 5.20 16.12 7.41
C LEU A 74 4.98 16.56 5.97
N GLN A 75 4.03 16.00 5.24
CA GLN A 75 3.68 16.44 3.88
C GLN A 75 3.27 17.92 3.86
N SER A 76 2.45 18.35 4.81
CA SER A 76 2.05 19.76 4.93
C SER A 76 3.23 20.67 5.28
N MET A 77 4.09 20.27 6.21
CA MET A 77 5.24 21.07 6.63
C MET A 77 6.33 21.13 5.55
N CYS A 78 6.60 20.01 4.87
CA CYS A 78 7.70 19.85 3.94
C CYS A 78 7.32 20.12 2.48
N PHE A 79 6.08 20.51 2.18
CA PHE A 79 5.64 20.88 0.83
C PHE A 79 6.60 21.84 0.10
N PRO A 80 7.16 22.90 0.75
CA PRO A 80 8.19 23.76 0.16
C PRO A 80 9.44 23.05 -0.42
N LEU A 81 9.77 21.85 0.07
CA LEU A 81 10.95 21.11 -0.39
C LEU A 81 10.74 20.50 -1.77
N SER A 82 9.48 20.28 -2.17
CA SER A 82 9.14 19.80 -3.53
C SER A 82 9.54 20.78 -4.63
N GLU A 83 9.69 22.07 -4.32
CA GLU A 83 10.16 23.09 -5.26
C GLU A 83 11.63 22.89 -5.67
N ILE A 84 12.42 22.22 -4.84
CA ILE A 84 13.85 21.97 -5.08
C ILE A 84 14.08 20.62 -5.73
N GLU A 85 13.36 19.60 -5.26
CA GLU A 85 13.48 18.24 -5.76
C GLU A 85 12.08 17.73 -6.07
N ALA A 86 11.71 17.73 -7.36
CA ALA A 86 10.36 17.35 -7.79
C ALA A 86 10.00 15.88 -7.46
N SER A 87 11.02 15.03 -7.30
CA SER A 87 10.88 13.64 -6.84
C SER A 87 10.79 13.51 -5.32
N PHE A 88 10.85 14.60 -4.57
CA PHE A 88 10.75 14.56 -3.12
C PHE A 88 9.31 14.24 -2.70
N ASP A 89 9.10 12.99 -2.32
CA ASP A 89 7.86 12.53 -1.72
C ASP A 89 8.12 11.99 -0.31
N VAL A 90 7.70 12.78 0.68
CA VAL A 90 7.80 12.42 2.10
C VAL A 90 7.09 11.12 2.41
N GLN A 91 5.94 10.85 1.80
CA GLN A 91 5.18 9.64 2.08
C GLN A 91 5.96 8.42 1.64
N THR A 92 6.38 8.39 0.37
CA THR A 92 7.19 7.29 -0.18
C THR A 92 8.48 7.09 0.65
N LEU A 93 9.18 8.17 1.01
CA LEU A 93 10.43 8.10 1.81
C LEU A 93 10.19 7.51 3.21
N ILE A 94 9.19 8.00 3.94
CA ILE A 94 8.87 7.53 5.29
C ILE A 94 8.36 6.09 5.26
N LEU A 95 7.51 5.72 4.31
CA LEU A 95 6.99 4.36 4.17
C LEU A 95 8.09 3.37 3.77
N THR A 96 9.02 3.78 2.90
CA THR A 96 10.19 2.99 2.54
C THR A 96 11.09 2.76 3.76
N ALA A 97 11.35 3.81 4.55
CA ALA A 97 12.12 3.67 5.79
C ALA A 97 11.42 2.77 6.82
N PHE A 98 10.09 2.89 6.98
CA PHE A 98 9.31 2.00 7.85
C PHE A 98 9.39 0.54 7.39
N ARG A 99 9.28 0.29 6.08
CA ARG A 99 9.45 -1.05 5.49
C ARG A 99 10.83 -1.62 5.83
N ASP A 100 11.88 -0.86 5.57
CA ASP A 100 13.25 -1.38 5.64
C ASP A 100 13.78 -1.49 7.07
N ARG A 101 13.38 -0.58 7.96
CA ARG A 101 13.88 -0.56 9.34
C ARG A 101 12.99 -1.28 10.33
N VAL A 102 11.68 -1.34 10.08
CA VAL A 102 10.70 -1.92 11.00
C VAL A 102 10.17 -3.24 10.47
N LEU A 103 9.51 -3.24 9.31
CA LEU A 103 8.86 -4.45 8.79
C LEU A 103 9.88 -5.53 8.41
N ALA A 104 11.02 -5.17 7.83
CA ALA A 104 12.04 -6.14 7.45
C ALA A 104 12.53 -6.99 8.63
N LYS A 105 12.61 -6.39 9.82
CA LYS A 105 13.03 -7.07 11.06
C LYS A 105 11.90 -7.84 11.72
N LEU A 106 10.71 -7.23 11.82
CA LEU A 106 9.55 -7.87 12.41
C LEU A 106 9.06 -9.07 11.59
N LEU A 107 9.19 -9.03 10.26
CA LEU A 107 8.73 -10.11 9.37
C LEU A 107 9.81 -11.14 9.03
N GLN A 108 11.04 -10.96 9.53
CA GLN A 108 12.21 -11.73 9.11
C GLN A 108 11.98 -13.25 9.16
N ASP A 109 11.42 -13.75 10.26
CA ASP A 109 11.21 -15.18 10.51
C ASP A 109 9.73 -15.56 10.63
N VAL A 110 8.83 -14.73 10.09
CA VAL A 110 7.39 -15.03 10.08
C VAL A 110 7.09 -16.17 9.11
N ASP A 111 6.28 -17.13 9.57
CA ASP A 111 5.78 -18.29 8.85
C ASP A 111 4.24 -18.46 8.93
N GLN A 112 3.56 -17.50 9.58
CA GLN A 112 2.10 -17.51 9.77
C GLN A 112 1.41 -16.28 9.14
N GLU A 113 0.09 -16.37 9.00
CA GLU A 113 -0.75 -15.27 8.52
C GLU A 113 -1.00 -14.23 9.61
N PHE A 114 -1.11 -12.96 9.21
CA PHE A 114 -1.48 -11.85 10.09
C PHE A 114 -2.58 -11.00 9.45
N PRO A 115 -3.85 -11.41 9.57
CA PRO A 115 -4.97 -10.71 8.96
C PRO A 115 -5.08 -9.24 9.38
N GLN A 116 -4.78 -8.88 10.64
CA GLN A 116 -4.81 -7.48 11.10
C GLN A 116 -3.79 -6.59 10.37
N LEU A 117 -2.65 -7.13 9.95
CA LEU A 117 -1.62 -6.35 9.27
C LEU A 117 -1.90 -6.15 7.78
N LYS A 118 -2.96 -6.77 7.24
CA LYS A 118 -3.25 -6.77 5.80
C LYS A 118 -3.27 -5.38 5.18
N SER A 119 -3.90 -4.41 5.83
CA SER A 119 -3.95 -3.04 5.30
C SER A 119 -2.55 -2.43 5.21
N ILE A 120 -1.75 -2.59 6.27
CA ILE A 120 -0.37 -2.07 6.36
C ILE A 120 0.47 -2.65 5.24
N LEU A 121 0.44 -3.98 5.12
CA LEU A 121 1.25 -4.72 4.16
C LEU A 121 0.88 -4.36 2.71
N LEU A 122 -0.41 -4.25 2.41
CA LEU A 122 -0.87 -3.84 1.07
C LEU A 122 -0.48 -2.40 0.75
N THR A 123 -0.60 -1.47 1.70
CA THR A 123 -0.15 -0.10 1.50
C THR A 123 1.35 -0.05 1.21
N ILE A 124 2.16 -0.77 1.98
CA ILE A 124 3.62 -0.84 1.75
C ILE A 124 3.96 -1.43 0.38
N LEU A 125 3.23 -2.45 -0.07
CA LEU A 125 3.40 -3.04 -1.41
C LEU A 125 3.11 -2.06 -2.55
N VAL A 126 2.25 -1.08 -2.33
CA VAL A 126 1.81 -0.10 -3.35
C VAL A 126 2.63 1.17 -3.30
N GLU A 127 2.92 1.68 -2.10
CA GLU A 127 3.48 3.01 -1.86
C GLU A 127 5.01 3.04 -1.75
N THR A 128 5.68 1.88 -1.77
CA THR A 128 7.14 1.83 -1.66
C THR A 128 7.78 1.25 -2.91
N GLU A 129 8.91 1.83 -3.31
CA GLU A 129 9.66 1.39 -4.49
C GLU A 129 10.52 0.17 -4.19
N GLU A 130 10.60 -0.76 -5.13
CA GLU A 130 11.49 -1.93 -5.12
C GLU A 130 11.60 -2.68 -3.78
N ILE A 131 10.63 -3.55 -3.51
CA ILE A 131 10.63 -4.36 -2.29
C ILE A 131 11.59 -5.55 -2.45
N PRO A 132 12.55 -5.76 -1.54
CA PRO A 132 13.44 -6.92 -1.57
C PRO A 132 12.65 -8.22 -1.66
N ALA A 133 13.06 -9.13 -2.54
CA ALA A 133 12.33 -10.37 -2.80
C ALA A 133 12.11 -11.21 -1.52
N SER A 134 13.11 -11.25 -0.63
CA SER A 134 13.02 -11.92 0.68
C SER A 134 11.89 -11.35 1.53
N LEU A 135 11.81 -10.02 1.66
CA LEU A 135 10.74 -9.35 2.41
C LEU A 135 9.38 -9.55 1.74
N LYS A 136 9.32 -9.47 0.40
CA LYS A 136 8.08 -9.69 -0.35
C LYS A 136 7.51 -11.08 -0.09
N THR A 137 8.35 -12.12 -0.07
CA THR A 137 7.90 -13.48 0.28
C THR A 137 7.30 -13.53 1.69
N LYS A 138 7.90 -12.84 2.67
CA LYS A 138 7.37 -12.78 4.03
C LYS A 138 6.04 -12.02 4.12
N ILE A 139 5.91 -10.92 3.37
CA ILE A 139 4.65 -10.20 3.23
C ILE A 139 3.57 -11.11 2.64
N ASP A 140 3.89 -11.87 1.59
CA ASP A 140 2.94 -12.78 0.95
C ASP A 140 2.47 -13.89 1.91
N VAL A 141 3.36 -14.44 2.75
CA VAL A 141 3.00 -15.39 3.83
C VAL A 141 2.04 -14.73 4.82
N CYS A 142 2.33 -13.52 5.30
CA CYS A 142 1.45 -12.80 6.23
C CYS A 142 0.06 -12.54 5.64
N LEU A 143 -0.03 -12.41 4.31
CA LEU A 143 -1.26 -12.20 3.55
C LEU A 143 -2.00 -13.50 3.19
N GLY A 144 -1.50 -14.67 3.62
CA GLY A 144 -2.09 -15.98 3.33
C GLY A 144 -1.91 -16.44 1.88
N LYS A 145 -0.93 -15.88 1.18
CA LYS A 145 -0.56 -16.38 -0.15
C LYS A 145 0.49 -17.47 0.03
N SER A 146 0.17 -18.68 -0.44
CA SER A 146 1.15 -19.76 -0.49
C SER A 146 2.40 -19.29 -1.26
N PRO A 147 3.63 -19.57 -0.78
CA PRO A 147 4.89 -19.23 -1.46
C PRO A 147 5.09 -19.94 -2.82
N THR A 148 4.06 -20.60 -3.35
CA THR A 148 4.01 -21.27 -4.65
C THR A 148 2.86 -20.74 -5.52
N SER A 149 3.02 -19.54 -6.08
CA SER A 149 2.37 -19.19 -7.36
C SER A 149 2.98 -17.93 -8.00
N SER A 150 4.29 -17.95 -8.24
CA SER A 150 4.85 -17.12 -9.31
C SER A 150 4.81 -17.93 -10.61
N ASN A 151 4.03 -17.48 -11.58
CA ASN A 151 3.99 -17.93 -12.99
C ASN A 151 3.33 -19.27 -13.33
N VAL A 152 2.03 -19.40 -13.05
CA VAL A 152 1.16 -20.16 -13.97
C VAL A 152 0.00 -19.26 -14.36
N LYS A 153 0.05 -18.71 -15.59
CA LYS A 153 -1.15 -18.15 -16.24
C LYS A 153 -2.27 -19.16 -16.04
N PRO A 154 -3.51 -18.78 -15.67
CA PRO A 154 -4.60 -19.73 -15.65
C PRO A 154 -4.78 -20.20 -17.10
N ARG A 155 -4.24 -21.37 -17.41
CA ARG A 155 -4.49 -22.07 -18.66
C ARG A 155 -5.98 -22.35 -18.59
N TYR A 156 -6.77 -21.57 -19.35
CA TYR A 156 -8.20 -21.76 -19.52
C TYR A 156 -8.48 -23.26 -19.58
N GLN A 157 -8.97 -23.83 -18.48
CA GLN A 157 -9.57 -25.15 -18.53
C GLN A 157 -10.90 -24.92 -19.23
N LYS A 158 -10.87 -25.02 -20.56
CA LYS A 158 -12.08 -25.31 -21.33
C LYS A 158 -12.68 -26.54 -20.67
N LYS A 159 -13.78 -26.36 -19.95
CA LYS A 159 -14.67 -27.44 -19.56
C LYS A 159 -15.03 -28.17 -20.85
N THR A 160 -14.37 -29.30 -21.10
CA THR A 160 -14.78 -30.28 -22.10
C THR A 160 -16.11 -30.84 -21.61
N ARG A 161 -17.19 -30.22 -22.04
CA ARG A 161 -18.55 -30.73 -21.87
C ARG A 161 -18.61 -32.05 -22.63
N SER A 162 -18.62 -33.15 -21.89
CA SER A 162 -18.83 -34.50 -22.43
C SER A 162 -20.13 -34.51 -23.25
N LYS A 163 -19.99 -34.76 -24.56
CA LYS A 163 -21.11 -35.05 -25.46
C LYS A 163 -21.60 -36.45 -25.14
N THR A 164 -22.80 -36.54 -24.59
CA THR A 164 -23.70 -37.68 -24.85
C THR A 164 -24.80 -37.17 -25.77
N ASP A 165 -24.89 -37.80 -26.94
CA ASP A 165 -26.01 -37.72 -27.88
C ASP A 165 -27.34 -37.97 -27.13
N SER A 166 -28.48 -37.36 -27.48
CA SER A 166 -29.13 -37.50 -28.78
C SER A 166 -30.44 -36.68 -28.83
N CYS A 167 -30.77 -36.28 -30.06
CA CYS A 167 -32.09 -35.99 -30.65
C CYS A 167 -33.14 -35.13 -29.90
N LEU A 168 -33.52 -33.99 -30.51
CA LEU A 168 -34.81 -33.81 -31.20
C LEU A 168 -35.05 -32.34 -31.63
N SER A 169 -35.20 -32.16 -32.95
CA SER A 169 -36.20 -31.32 -33.63
C SER A 169 -36.38 -29.81 -33.33
N SER A 170 -36.08 -29.01 -34.36
CA SER A 170 -36.90 -27.90 -34.88
C SER A 170 -37.18 -26.65 -34.02
N LYS A 171 -36.44 -25.57 -34.28
CA LYS A 171 -36.91 -24.37 -35.01
C LYS A 171 -35.90 -23.22 -34.84
N ARG A 172 -35.42 -22.72 -35.98
CA ARG A 172 -34.67 -21.46 -36.09
C ARG A 172 -35.57 -20.29 -35.67
N LYS A 173 -35.08 -19.42 -34.79
CA LYS A 173 -35.43 -18.00 -34.80
C LYS A 173 -34.15 -17.20 -34.53
N SER A 174 -33.63 -16.58 -35.57
CA SER A 174 -32.61 -15.53 -35.49
C SER A 174 -33.28 -14.26 -35.00
N VAL A 175 -32.72 -13.64 -33.95
CA VAL A 175 -33.15 -12.31 -33.49
C VAL A 175 -32.22 -11.28 -34.13
N SER A 176 -32.77 -10.42 -35.00
CA SER A 176 -32.08 -9.27 -35.57
C SER A 176 -32.25 -8.06 -34.65
N TRP A 177 -31.17 -7.34 -34.35
CA TRP A 177 -31.19 -6.05 -33.65
C TRP A 177 -30.76 -4.95 -34.61
N MET A 178 -31.70 -4.52 -35.44
CA MET A 178 -31.76 -3.26 -36.21
C MET A 178 -33.27 -3.11 -36.48
N ASP A 179 -33.98 -2.00 -36.30
CA ASP A 179 -33.71 -0.57 -36.24
C ASP A 179 -34.96 0.01 -35.54
N ASP A 180 -34.83 1.00 -34.67
CA ASP A 180 -35.95 1.92 -34.38
C ASP A 180 -35.38 3.23 -33.85
N MET A 181 -34.88 4.01 -34.80
CA MET A 181 -34.69 5.44 -34.69
C MET A 181 -36.05 6.09 -35.02
N GLN A 182 -36.79 6.60 -34.02
CA GLN A 182 -37.39 7.95 -34.05
C GLN A 182 -38.33 8.24 -32.86
N ASP A 183 -38.00 9.36 -32.20
CA ASP A 183 -38.88 10.34 -31.57
C ASP A 183 -40.03 9.90 -30.65
N ASN A 184 -39.83 10.13 -29.33
CA ASN A 184 -40.58 11.20 -28.67
C ASN A 184 -40.11 11.47 -27.21
N SER A 185 -39.66 12.70 -26.99
CA SER A 185 -40.17 13.62 -25.96
C SER A 185 -40.27 13.17 -24.48
N ARG A 186 -39.41 13.79 -23.66
CA ARG A 186 -39.66 14.31 -22.28
C ARG A 186 -39.80 13.30 -21.11
N LYS A 187 -38.78 13.26 -20.24
CA LYS A 187 -38.74 13.97 -18.93
C LYS A 187 -37.51 13.58 -18.10
N SER A 188 -36.78 14.62 -17.68
CA SER A 188 -35.71 14.59 -16.67
C SER A 188 -36.28 14.30 -15.28
N SER A 189 -35.58 13.49 -14.47
CA SER A 189 -35.81 13.39 -13.02
C SER A 189 -34.52 13.71 -12.27
N THR A 190 -34.50 14.87 -11.63
CA THR A 190 -33.56 15.24 -10.56
C THR A 190 -33.96 14.50 -9.28
N PHE A 191 -32.99 13.87 -8.62
CA PHE A 191 -33.14 13.40 -7.24
C PHE A 191 -32.46 14.42 -6.30
N CYS A 192 -33.21 14.93 -5.33
CA CYS A 192 -32.68 15.60 -4.14
C CYS A 192 -32.79 14.63 -2.95
N VAL A 193 -31.76 14.59 -2.12
CA VAL A 193 -31.85 14.39 -0.67
C VAL A 193 -30.96 15.42 -0.02
#